data_AF-A0A965PUZ3-F1
#
_entry.id   AF-A0A965PUZ3-F1
#
_cell.length_a   1.000
_cell.length_b   1.000
_cell.length_c   1.000
_cell.angle_alpha   90.00
_cell.angle_beta   90.00
_cell.angle_gamma   90.00
#
_symmetry.space_group_name_H-M   'P 1'
#
loop_
_entity.id
_entity.type
_entity.pdbx_description
1 polymer ?
#
loop_
_entity_poly.entity_id
_entity_poly.type
_entity_poly.pdbx_seq_one_letter_code
_entity_poly.pdbx_strand_id
1 'polypeptide(L)'
;LKNLGIIGMIASPTPGKDGDAAQISPETAKAIEDRIAGFSTGRGRGRTLVLSDPLTITNPSVSPEKVHVREMRMTPEERICAIFRIPPVVIGLGAGLDKSTYNNLRESQRMAIDNCNSPMWSRIQKMLTARLLPLCGGKKGERVEFNMSAVKYLQEDENAMHDRARKNFKDGVWTRAEARIATGKNAATEDEIYFTDIENQRALAAISAPINVKSMDRAELFRMLDEDADFN
;
A
#
# COMPACT_ATOMS: atom_id res chain seq x y z
N LEU A 1 34.10 8.05 -3.88
CA LEU A 1 34.18 6.85 -4.75
C LEU A 1 35.19 7.15 -5.85
N LYS A 2 36.44 6.68 -5.72
CA LYS A 2 37.43 6.75 -6.80
C LYS A 2 37.19 5.54 -7.70
N ASN A 3 36.91 5.80 -8.97
CA ASN A 3 36.82 4.85 -10.10
C ASN A 3 36.14 3.52 -9.73
N LEU A 4 34.82 3.45 -9.86
CA LEU A 4 33.90 2.34 -9.52
C LEU A 4 34.14 1.03 -10.32
N GLY A 5 35.38 0.58 -10.49
CA GLY A 5 35.72 -0.53 -11.38
C GLY A 5 35.50 -0.23 -12.86
N ILE A 6 35.28 1.05 -13.21
CA ILE A 6 35.04 1.48 -14.58
C ILE A 6 36.39 1.72 -15.25
N ILE A 7 36.69 0.91 -16.25
CA ILE A 7 37.82 1.15 -17.17
C ILE A 7 37.45 2.37 -18.00
N GLY A 8 38.23 3.45 -17.90
CA GLY A 8 37.91 4.69 -18.60
C GLY A 8 38.05 4.60 -20.12
N MET A 9 38.93 3.73 -20.62
CA MET A 9 39.26 3.61 -22.03
C MET A 9 39.91 2.25 -22.31
N ILE A 10 39.53 1.60 -23.41
CA ILE A 10 40.23 0.41 -23.93
C ILE A 10 40.81 0.78 -25.29
N ALA A 11 42.13 0.60 -25.43
CA ALA A 11 42.83 0.70 -26.70
C ALA A 11 43.21 -0.71 -27.16
N SER A 12 42.64 -1.17 -28.27
CA SER A 12 43.00 -2.44 -28.90
C SER A 12 43.64 -2.19 -30.28
N PRO A 13 44.72 -2.92 -30.64
CA PRO A 13 45.24 -2.89 -32.00
C PRO A 13 44.15 -3.36 -32.96
N THR A 14 43.95 -2.59 -34.04
CA THR A 14 43.02 -2.98 -35.09
C THR A 14 43.68 -4.10 -35.90
N PRO A 15 43.02 -5.26 -36.10
CA PRO A 15 43.59 -6.33 -36.89
C PRO A 15 43.82 -5.86 -38.34
N GLY A 16 45.00 -6.17 -38.89
CA GLY A 16 45.28 -5.97 -40.32
C GLY A 16 44.39 -6.87 -41.17
N LYS A 17 44.31 -6.60 -42.47
CA LYS A 17 43.47 -7.36 -43.43
C LYS A 17 43.77 -8.88 -43.50
N ASP A 18 44.85 -9.34 -42.86
CA ASP A 18 45.28 -10.74 -42.82
C ASP A 18 45.17 -11.38 -41.42
N GLY A 19 44.19 -10.99 -40.61
CA GLY A 19 43.73 -11.79 -39.44
C GLY A 19 44.71 -11.96 -38.26
N ASP A 20 45.98 -11.57 -38.40
CA ASP A 20 46.96 -11.63 -37.33
C ASP A 20 46.83 -10.43 -36.40
N ALA A 21 46.64 -10.71 -35.11
CA ALA A 21 46.66 -9.70 -34.06
C ALA A 21 48.06 -9.07 -34.05
N ALA A 22 48.16 -7.79 -34.42
CA ALA A 22 49.41 -7.05 -34.32
C ALA A 22 49.90 -7.08 -32.86
N GLN A 23 50.93 -7.89 -32.60
CA GLN A 23 51.56 -7.98 -31.28
C GLN A 23 52.35 -6.69 -31.05
N ILE A 24 51.81 -5.82 -30.22
CA ILE A 24 52.50 -4.61 -29.78
C ILE A 24 53.60 -5.04 -28.80
N SER A 25 54.85 -4.66 -29.06
CA SER A 25 55.97 -4.85 -28.13
C SER A 25 55.63 -4.22 -26.77
N PRO A 26 56.00 -4.84 -25.63
CA PRO A 26 55.72 -4.29 -24.30
C PRO A 26 56.26 -2.86 -24.09
N GLU A 27 57.28 -2.46 -24.84
CA GLU A 27 57.82 -1.10 -24.81
C GLU A 27 56.93 -0.08 -25.54
N THR A 28 56.34 -0.45 -26.68
CA THR A 28 55.44 0.44 -27.44
C THR A 28 54.08 0.55 -26.75
N ALA A 29 53.60 -0.50 -26.10
CA ALA A 29 52.38 -0.47 -25.29
C ALA A 29 52.50 0.55 -24.14
N LYS A 30 53.63 0.57 -23.44
CA LYS A 30 53.89 1.52 -22.34
C LYS A 30 54.01 2.97 -22.83
N ALA A 31 54.65 3.19 -23.98
CA ALA A 31 54.74 4.53 -24.58
C ALA A 31 53.36 5.06 -25.04
N ILE A 32 52.48 4.17 -25.52
CA ILE A 32 51.09 4.50 -25.87
C ILE A 32 50.28 4.79 -24.59
N GLU A 33 50.44 3.99 -23.54
CA GLU A 33 49.79 4.21 -22.24
C GLU A 33 50.19 5.55 -21.63
N ASP A 34 51.48 5.88 -21.58
CA ASP A 34 51.99 7.14 -21.01
C ASP A 34 51.48 8.36 -21.80
N ARG A 35 51.40 8.25 -23.13
CA ARG A 35 50.78 9.28 -23.98
C ARG A 35 49.30 9.42 -23.65
N ILE A 36 48.53 8.33 -23.66
CA ILE A 36 47.08 8.35 -23.40
C ILE A 36 46.80 8.89 -21.98
N ALA A 37 47.58 8.50 -20.97
CA ALA A 37 47.43 8.97 -19.59
C ALA A 37 47.70 10.48 -19.46
N GLY A 38 48.72 11.00 -20.16
CA GLY A 38 49.06 12.42 -20.18
C GLY A 38 48.00 13.31 -20.87
N PHE A 39 47.29 12.78 -21.87
CA PHE A 39 46.21 13.50 -22.56
C PHE A 39 44.82 13.29 -21.91
N SER A 40 44.58 12.17 -21.23
CA SER A 40 43.28 11.85 -20.65
C SER A 40 43.06 12.45 -19.24
N THR A 41 44.13 12.85 -18.56
CA THR A 41 44.06 13.33 -17.16
C THR A 41 44.43 14.82 -17.01
N GLY A 42 43.87 15.46 -15.97
CA GLY A 42 44.21 16.85 -15.59
C GLY A 42 43.91 17.91 -16.66
N ARG A 43 44.88 18.80 -16.90
CA ARG A 43 44.81 19.93 -17.84
C ARG A 43 44.87 19.53 -19.32
N GLY A 44 45.18 18.26 -19.60
CA GLY A 44 45.28 17.70 -20.97
C GLY A 44 43.94 17.22 -21.55
N ARG A 45 42.88 17.17 -20.74
CA ARG A 45 41.55 16.67 -21.14
C ARG A 45 41.01 17.43 -22.35
N GLY A 46 40.66 16.70 -23.40
CA GLY A 46 40.04 17.24 -24.62
C GLY A 46 41.02 17.69 -25.71
N ARG A 47 42.33 17.46 -25.56
CA ARG A 47 43.30 17.70 -26.65
C ARG A 47 43.23 16.57 -27.69
N THR A 48 43.36 16.93 -28.97
CA THR A 48 43.39 15.97 -30.07
C THR A 48 44.64 15.10 -29.99
N LEU A 49 44.44 13.79 -29.86
CA LEU A 49 45.50 12.79 -29.89
C LEU A 49 45.59 12.20 -31.31
N VAL A 50 46.76 12.30 -31.94
CA VAL A 50 47.06 11.63 -33.21
C VAL A 50 47.93 10.43 -32.90
N LEU A 51 47.40 9.24 -33.10
CA LEU A 51 48.12 7.98 -32.93
C LEU A 51 48.69 7.55 -34.29
N SER A 52 49.96 7.13 -34.31
CA SER A 52 50.62 6.65 -35.52
C SER A 52 50.13 5.25 -35.94
N ASP A 53 49.60 4.49 -34.99
CA ASP A 53 49.23 3.10 -35.16
C ASP A 53 47.70 2.96 -35.16
N PRO A 54 47.12 2.04 -35.95
CA PRO A 54 45.68 1.87 -36.06
C PRO A 54 45.10 1.27 -34.77
N LEU A 55 44.77 2.14 -33.81
CA LEU A 55 44.18 1.79 -32.52
C LEU A 55 42.70 2.14 -32.52
N THR A 56 41.87 1.17 -32.14
CA THR A 56 40.46 1.42 -31.88
C THR A 56 40.29 1.80 -30.41
N ILE A 57 39.87 3.05 -30.16
CA ILE A 57 39.56 3.55 -28.82
C ILE A 57 38.07 3.33 -28.57
N THR A 58 37.74 2.44 -27.63
CA THR A 58 36.37 2.31 -27.12
C THR A 58 36.30 2.90 -25.73
N ASN A 59 35.46 3.93 -25.57
CA ASN A 59 35.04 4.40 -24.26
C ASN A 59 33.83 3.56 -23.86
N PRO A 60 33.91 2.68 -22.85
CA PRO A 60 32.71 2.03 -22.32
C PRO A 60 31.84 3.12 -21.69
N SER A 61 30.88 3.63 -22.47
CA SER A 61 29.93 4.63 -22.00
C SER A 61 29.01 3.98 -20.97
N VAL A 62 29.36 4.12 -19.70
CA VAL A 62 28.46 3.82 -18.59
C VAL A 62 27.49 4.99 -18.51
N SER A 63 26.38 4.90 -19.26
CA SER A 63 25.27 5.83 -19.09
C SER A 63 24.78 5.74 -17.64
N PRO A 64 24.62 6.86 -16.90
CA PRO A 64 24.15 6.85 -15.51
C PRO A 64 22.83 6.11 -15.31
N GLU A 65 21.98 6.02 -16.34
CA GLU A 65 20.75 5.22 -16.35
C GLU A 65 21.01 3.71 -16.19
N LYS A 66 22.12 3.20 -16.73
CA LYS A 66 22.50 1.78 -16.60
C LYS A 66 23.07 1.45 -15.23
N VAL A 67 23.46 2.46 -14.45
CA VAL A 67 23.90 2.28 -13.07
C VAL A 67 22.70 2.53 -12.18
N HIS A 68 22.17 1.49 -11.55
CA HIS A 68 21.02 1.60 -10.64
C HIS A 68 21.40 2.26 -9.30
N VAL A 69 21.94 3.49 -9.35
CA VAL A 69 22.37 4.28 -8.20
C VAL A 69 21.19 4.58 -7.26
N ARG A 70 19.97 4.68 -7.82
CA ARG A 70 18.74 4.86 -7.06
C ARG A 70 18.48 3.65 -6.15
N GLU A 71 18.53 2.44 -6.69
CA GLU A 71 18.29 1.19 -5.96
C GLU A 71 19.34 0.96 -4.87
N MET A 72 20.59 1.35 -5.13
CA MET A 72 21.68 1.30 -4.15
C MET A 72 21.42 2.19 -2.93
N ARG A 73 20.70 3.31 -3.10
CA ARG A 73 20.29 4.19 -1.98
C ARG A 73 19.02 3.69 -1.27
N MET A 74 18.12 3.02 -1.98
CA MET A 74 16.88 2.48 -1.41
C MET A 74 17.12 1.24 -0.54
N THR A 75 18.11 0.40 -0.88
CA THR A 75 18.44 -0.80 -0.11
C THR A 75 18.75 -0.53 1.38
N PRO A 76 19.61 0.44 1.75
CA PRO A 76 19.84 0.76 3.15
C PRO A 76 18.61 1.36 3.84
N GLU A 77 17.79 2.15 3.14
CA GLU A 77 16.53 2.67 3.68
C GLU A 77 15.60 1.53 4.10
N GLU A 78 15.39 0.54 3.22
CA GLU A 78 14.56 -0.65 3.52
C GLU A 78 15.14 -1.45 4.70
N ARG A 79 16.46 -1.64 4.76
CA ARG A 79 17.12 -2.38 5.85
C ARG A 79 16.97 -1.69 7.20
N ILE A 80 17.14 -0.38 7.26
CA ILE A 80 16.98 0.39 8.51
C ILE A 80 15.53 0.31 8.98
N CYS A 81 14.57 0.52 8.08
CA CYS A 81 13.15 0.39 8.35
C CYS A 81 12.75 -1.00 8.87
N ALA A 82 13.33 -2.06 8.30
CA ALA A 82 13.09 -3.44 8.72
C ALA A 82 13.52 -3.68 10.18
N ILE A 83 14.63 -3.09 10.64
CA ILE A 83 15.09 -3.21 12.04
C ILE A 83 14.07 -2.60 13.00
N PHE A 84 13.57 -1.42 12.67
CA PHE A 84 12.57 -0.73 13.49
C PHE A 84 11.15 -1.29 13.33
N ARG A 85 10.94 -2.22 12.38
CA ARG A 85 9.63 -2.78 12.03
C ARG A 85 8.62 -1.71 11.60
N ILE A 86 9.11 -0.63 10.99
CA ILE A 86 8.29 0.47 10.48
C ILE A 86 8.40 0.47 8.96
N PRO A 87 7.29 0.42 8.21
CA PRO A 87 7.32 0.45 6.76
C PRO A 87 7.91 1.77 6.23
N PRO A 88 8.74 1.75 5.17
CA PRO A 88 9.35 2.96 4.61
C PRO A 88 8.33 4.00 4.14
N VAL A 89 7.16 3.55 3.67
CA VAL A 89 6.05 4.43 3.22
C VAL A 89 5.49 5.29 4.37
N VAL A 90 5.49 4.80 5.61
CA VAL A 90 4.98 5.55 6.77
C VAL A 90 5.91 6.71 7.13
N ILE A 91 7.21 6.56 6.87
CA ILE A 91 8.26 7.56 7.12
C ILE A 91 8.45 8.49 5.90
N GLY A 92 7.88 8.14 4.74
CA GLY A 92 8.01 8.91 3.51
C GLY A 92 9.36 8.71 2.80
N LEU A 93 9.98 7.53 2.95
CA LEU A 93 11.22 7.21 2.25
C LEU A 93 10.96 6.81 0.80
N GLY A 94 11.91 7.13 -0.08
CA GLY A 94 11.79 6.90 -1.53
C GLY A 94 11.53 5.43 -1.88
N ALA A 95 12.17 4.51 -1.15
CA ALA A 95 11.96 3.07 -1.31
C ALA A 95 10.50 2.63 -1.09
N GLY A 96 9.77 3.31 -0.20
CA GLY A 96 8.37 3.04 0.07
C GLY A 96 7.44 3.76 -0.89
N LEU A 97 7.72 5.03 -1.20
CA LEU A 97 6.87 5.87 -2.04
C LEU A 97 6.78 5.37 -3.49
N ASP A 98 7.87 4.84 -4.04
CA ASP A 98 7.91 4.31 -5.41
C ASP A 98 6.96 3.12 -5.62
N LYS A 99 6.64 2.38 -4.56
CA LYS A 99 5.83 1.14 -4.60
C LYS A 99 4.43 1.33 -4.02
N SER A 100 4.11 2.50 -3.46
CA SER A 100 2.91 2.68 -2.64
C SER A 100 1.75 3.33 -3.39
N THR A 101 0.60 2.66 -3.36
CA THR A 101 -0.70 3.27 -3.70
C THR A 101 -1.31 3.90 -2.45
N TYR A 102 -2.08 4.99 -2.59
CA TYR A 102 -2.74 5.69 -1.46
C TYR A 102 -3.53 4.75 -0.51
N ASN A 103 -4.16 3.70 -1.04
CA ASN A 103 -4.91 2.73 -0.24
C ASN A 103 -4.01 1.92 0.72
N ASN A 104 -2.73 1.73 0.38
CA ASN A 104 -1.79 0.94 1.17
C ASN A 104 -1.23 1.72 2.37
N LEU A 105 -1.42 3.05 2.43
CA LEU A 105 -0.85 3.88 3.48
C LEU A 105 -1.49 3.60 4.84
N ARG A 106 -2.83 3.52 4.90
CA ARG A 106 -3.56 3.26 6.15
C ARG A 106 -3.21 1.89 6.72
N GLU A 107 -3.12 0.88 5.86
CA GLU A 107 -2.72 -0.48 6.25
C GLU A 107 -1.27 -0.50 6.76
N SER A 108 -0.36 0.19 6.07
CA SER A 108 1.04 0.31 6.49
C SER A 108 1.20 1.02 7.84
N GLN A 109 0.38 2.04 8.12
CA GLN A 109 0.34 2.72 9.41
C GLN A 109 -0.17 1.80 10.53
N ARG A 110 -1.22 1.02 10.25
CA ARG A 110 -1.70 0.00 11.20
C ARG A 110 -0.62 -1.03 11.49
N MET A 111 0.05 -1.54 10.45
CA MET A 111 1.15 -2.49 10.58
C MET A 111 2.31 -1.92 11.43
N ALA A 112 2.64 -0.64 11.27
CA ALA A 112 3.65 0.02 12.10
C ALA A 112 3.25 0.08 13.58
N ILE A 113 1.98 0.36 13.87
CA ILE A 113 1.49 0.42 15.25
C ILE A 113 1.50 -0.96 15.89
N ASP A 114 1.03 -1.99 15.18
CA ASP A 114 0.98 -3.36 15.69
C ASP A 114 2.37 -3.95 15.91
N ASN A 115 3.32 -3.72 14.99
CA ASN A 115 4.64 -4.35 15.03
C ASN A 115 5.70 -3.60 15.86
N CYS A 116 5.54 -2.28 16.02
CA CYS A 116 6.52 -1.42 16.68
C CYS A 116 5.95 -0.80 17.97
N ASN A 117 4.88 -0.01 17.86
CA ASN A 117 4.39 0.80 18.97
C ASN A 117 3.73 -0.04 20.08
N SER A 118 2.84 -0.95 19.72
CA SER A 118 2.10 -1.78 20.68
C SER A 118 3.04 -2.60 21.59
N PRO A 119 4.10 -3.28 21.06
CA PRO A 119 5.11 -3.92 21.89
C PRO A 119 5.88 -2.96 22.80
N MET A 120 6.26 -1.77 22.30
CA MET A 120 6.97 -0.76 23.11
C MET A 120 6.11 -0.26 24.27
N TRP A 121 4.85 0.06 23.99
CA TRP A 121 3.88 0.49 25.00
C TRP A 121 3.62 -0.61 26.02
N SER A 122 3.48 -1.87 25.61
CA SER A 122 3.34 -3.00 26.53
C SER A 122 4.56 -3.14 27.47
N ARG A 123 5.77 -2.94 26.95
CA ARG A 123 6.99 -2.94 27.78
C ARG A 123 6.98 -1.80 28.80
N ILE A 124 6.56 -0.60 28.39
CA ILE A 124 6.45 0.56 29.28
C ILE A 124 5.38 0.32 30.35
N GLN A 125 4.20 -0.17 29.97
CA GLN A 125 3.12 -0.53 30.90
C GLN A 125 3.57 -1.52 31.98
N LYS A 126 4.28 -2.58 31.56
CA LYS A 126 4.83 -3.58 32.48
C LYS A 126 5.83 -2.95 33.45
N MET A 127 6.70 -2.05 32.96
CA MET A 127 7.66 -1.34 33.80
C MET A 127 6.96 -0.42 34.79
N LEU A 128 6.00 0.39 34.34
CA LEU A 128 5.22 1.29 35.19
C LEU A 128 4.44 0.51 36.26
N THR A 129 3.79 -0.58 35.85
CA THR A 129 3.02 -1.45 36.75
C THR A 129 3.91 -2.15 37.78
N ALA A 130 5.09 -2.64 37.37
CA ALA A 130 5.97 -3.39 38.27
C ALA A 130 6.78 -2.49 39.22
N ARG A 131 7.16 -1.27 38.79
CA ARG A 131 8.09 -0.42 39.54
C ARG A 131 7.48 0.86 40.09
N LEU A 132 6.70 1.59 39.28
CA LEU A 132 6.18 2.89 39.68
C LEU A 132 4.90 2.76 40.51
N LEU A 133 3.98 1.89 40.09
CA LEU A 133 2.67 1.72 40.73
C LEU A 133 2.77 1.35 42.23
N PRO A 134 3.68 0.46 42.68
CA PRO A 134 3.83 0.17 44.11
C PRO A 134 4.33 1.37 44.91
N LEU A 135 5.16 2.25 44.33
CA LEU A 135 5.67 3.46 45.00
C LEU A 135 4.57 4.52 45.17
N CYS A 136 3.57 4.52 44.30
CA CYS A 136 2.43 5.43 44.37
C CYS A 136 1.28 4.91 45.26
N GLY A 137 1.47 3.80 45.97
CA GLY A 137 0.43 3.21 46.83
C GLY A 137 -0.61 2.36 46.08
N GLY A 138 -0.28 1.90 44.87
CA GLY A 138 -1.16 1.03 44.09
C GLY A 138 -1.42 -0.31 44.80
N LYS A 139 -2.64 -0.83 44.67
CA LYS A 139 -3.08 -2.07 45.33
C LYS A 139 -2.66 -3.29 44.53
N LYS A 140 -2.56 -4.44 45.21
CA LYS A 140 -2.27 -5.72 44.58
C LYS A 140 -3.39 -6.07 43.58
N GLY A 141 -3.04 -6.18 42.30
CA GLY A 141 -3.98 -6.47 41.21
C GLY A 141 -4.30 -5.27 40.32
N GLU A 142 -3.89 -4.06 40.69
CA GLU A 142 -3.98 -2.89 39.81
C GLU A 142 -2.88 -2.93 38.75
N ARG A 143 -3.19 -2.47 37.55
CA ARG A 143 -2.25 -2.40 36.42
C ARG A 143 -2.42 -1.11 35.65
N VAL A 144 -1.32 -0.61 35.11
CA VAL A 144 -1.31 0.57 34.24
C VAL A 144 -1.34 0.10 32.79
N GLU A 145 -2.40 0.46 32.08
CA GLU A 145 -2.55 0.20 30.65
C GLU A 145 -2.73 1.51 29.88
N PHE A 146 -2.22 1.52 28.64
CA PHE A 146 -2.43 2.62 27.70
C PHE A 146 -3.77 2.39 27.03
N ASN A 147 -4.65 3.39 27.12
CA ASN A 147 -5.92 3.36 26.42
C ASN A 147 -5.68 3.51 24.91
N MET A 148 -5.94 2.45 24.14
CA MET A 148 -5.81 2.46 22.68
C MET A 148 -7.14 2.71 21.95
N SER A 149 -8.24 2.89 22.69
CA SER A 149 -9.58 3.02 22.11
C SER A 149 -9.74 4.26 21.21
N ALA A 150 -8.94 5.30 21.41
CA ALA A 150 -8.96 6.53 20.59
C ALA A 150 -7.96 6.50 19.41
N VAL A 151 -7.22 5.41 19.21
CA VAL A 151 -6.22 5.31 18.14
C VAL A 151 -6.91 4.96 16.82
N LYS A 152 -7.15 5.97 15.98
CA LYS A 152 -7.84 5.88 14.68
C LYS A 152 -7.38 4.72 13.77
N TYR A 153 -6.09 4.39 13.81
CA TYR A 153 -5.50 3.36 12.94
C TYR A 153 -5.71 1.92 13.43
N LEU A 154 -5.98 1.74 14.72
CA LEU A 154 -6.34 0.45 15.32
C LEU A 154 -7.84 0.19 15.27
N GLN A 155 -8.64 1.26 15.14
CA GLN A 155 -10.07 1.15 14.93
C GLN A 155 -10.37 0.57 13.55
N GLU A 156 -11.33 -0.35 13.51
CA GLU A 156 -11.95 -0.77 12.26
C GLU A 156 -12.55 0.47 11.57
N ASP A 157 -12.58 0.46 10.24
CA ASP A 157 -13.24 1.52 9.50
C ASP A 157 -14.73 1.52 9.84
N GLU A 158 -15.23 2.61 10.43
CA GLU A 158 -16.64 2.76 10.82
C GLU A 158 -17.57 2.50 9.61
N ASN A 159 -17.17 2.90 8.41
CA ASN A 159 -17.95 2.63 7.21
C ASN A 159 -18.02 1.13 6.90
N ALA A 160 -16.90 0.42 7.00
CA ALA A 160 -16.87 -1.03 6.80
C ALA A 160 -17.69 -1.77 7.86
N MET A 161 -17.68 -1.28 9.11
CA MET A 161 -18.49 -1.81 10.20
C MET A 161 -19.99 -1.59 9.94
N HIS A 162 -20.38 -0.38 9.55
CA HIS A 162 -21.76 -0.05 9.19
C HIS A 162 -22.24 -0.83 7.96
N ASP A 163 -21.38 -1.03 6.97
CA ASP A 163 -21.70 -1.80 5.76
C ASP A 163 -21.88 -3.29 6.08
N ARG A 164 -21.02 -3.87 6.93
CA ARG A 164 -21.17 -5.25 7.42
C ARG A 164 -22.48 -5.41 8.19
N ALA A 165 -22.76 -4.50 9.12
CA ALA A 165 -23.99 -4.51 9.90
C ALA A 165 -25.23 -4.40 9.00
N ARG A 166 -25.20 -3.53 7.98
CA ARG A 166 -26.28 -3.38 7.00
C ARG A 166 -26.48 -4.64 6.16
N LYS A 167 -25.41 -5.29 5.71
CA LYS A 167 -25.47 -6.55 4.95
C LYS A 167 -26.04 -7.67 5.80
N ASN A 168 -25.48 -7.92 6.98
CA ASN A 168 -25.95 -8.96 7.89
C ASN A 168 -27.43 -8.77 8.28
N PHE A 169 -27.88 -7.53 8.46
CA PHE A 169 -29.29 -7.24 8.71
C PHE A 169 -30.16 -7.56 7.50
N LYS A 170 -29.79 -7.10 6.30
CA LYS A 170 -30.55 -7.37 5.06
C LYS A 170 -30.59 -8.85 4.70
N ASP A 171 -29.52 -9.58 4.98
CA ASP A 171 -29.40 -11.01 4.72
C ASP A 171 -30.17 -11.85 5.77
N GLY A 172 -30.81 -11.20 6.75
CA GLY A 172 -31.60 -11.84 7.80
C GLY A 172 -30.77 -12.56 8.86
N VAL A 173 -29.44 -12.37 8.87
CA VAL A 173 -28.53 -13.00 9.84
C VAL A 173 -28.60 -12.29 11.19
N TRP A 174 -28.74 -10.96 11.19
CA TRP A 174 -28.83 -10.13 12.40
C TRP A 174 -30.19 -9.47 12.53
N THR A 175 -30.65 -9.31 13.76
CA THR A 175 -31.77 -8.43 14.11
C THR A 175 -31.36 -6.95 14.03
N ARG A 176 -32.35 -6.04 13.93
CA ARG A 176 -32.08 -4.60 13.96
C ARG A 176 -31.40 -4.18 15.27
N ALA A 177 -31.72 -4.83 16.40
CA ALA A 177 -31.10 -4.62 17.69
C ALA A 177 -29.61 -4.96 17.68
N GLU A 178 -29.25 -6.15 17.17
CA GLU A 178 -27.85 -6.59 17.06
C GLU A 178 -27.04 -5.68 16.14
N ALA A 179 -27.62 -5.25 15.02
CA ALA A 179 -26.97 -4.29 14.12
C ALA A 179 -26.71 -2.94 14.81
N ARG A 180 -27.64 -2.44 15.65
CA ARG A 180 -27.47 -1.20 16.42
C ARG A 180 -26.37 -1.33 17.47
N ILE A 181 -26.40 -2.42 18.24
CA ILE A 181 -25.40 -2.73 19.27
C ILE A 181 -24.00 -2.84 18.64
N ALA A 182 -23.88 -3.56 17.52
CA ALA A 182 -22.63 -3.68 16.79
C ALA A 182 -22.07 -2.30 16.41
N THR A 183 -22.91 -1.38 15.95
CA THR A 183 -22.49 -0.02 15.59
C THR A 183 -22.36 0.96 16.77
N GLY A 184 -22.44 0.47 18.02
CA GLY A 184 -22.32 1.28 19.23
C GLY A 184 -23.55 2.13 19.57
N LYS A 185 -24.72 1.84 18.96
CA LYS A 185 -25.99 2.48 19.29
C LYS A 185 -26.79 1.61 20.27
N ASN A 186 -27.56 2.26 21.14
CA ASN A 186 -28.51 1.56 22.01
C ASN A 186 -29.62 0.92 21.17
N ALA A 187 -29.95 -0.32 21.53
CA ALA A 187 -31.11 -1.06 21.02
C ALA A 187 -32.25 -1.00 22.05
N ALA A 188 -33.47 -0.83 21.56
CA ALA A 188 -34.69 -1.03 22.35
C ALA A 188 -35.28 -2.42 22.07
N THR A 189 -36.17 -2.90 22.92
CA THR A 189 -36.91 -4.16 22.70
C THR A 189 -37.69 -4.15 21.38
N GLU A 190 -38.15 -2.96 20.93
CA GLU A 190 -38.81 -2.77 19.63
C GLU A 190 -37.88 -2.96 18.42
N ASP A 191 -36.56 -3.01 18.62
CA ASP A 191 -35.59 -3.25 17.55
C ASP A 191 -35.28 -4.75 17.36
N GLU A 192 -35.90 -5.67 18.12
CA GLU A 192 -35.77 -7.13 17.95
C GLU A 192 -36.57 -7.66 16.75
N ILE A 193 -36.28 -7.13 15.57
CA ILE A 193 -37.02 -7.45 14.34
C ILE A 193 -36.01 -7.87 13.27
N TYR A 194 -36.31 -8.96 12.55
CA TYR A 194 -35.53 -9.38 11.37
C TYR A 194 -35.97 -8.61 10.13
N PHE A 195 -35.08 -8.52 9.13
CA PHE A 195 -35.42 -7.88 7.87
C PHE A 195 -36.57 -8.58 7.13
N THR A 196 -36.64 -9.91 7.20
CA THR A 196 -37.73 -10.72 6.63
C THR A 196 -39.09 -10.37 7.23
N ASP A 197 -39.14 -10.06 8.53
CA ASP A 197 -40.39 -9.72 9.21
C ASP A 197 -40.91 -8.36 8.71
N ILE A 198 -40.00 -7.42 8.45
CA ILE A 198 -40.32 -6.11 7.85
C ILE A 198 -40.83 -6.28 6.42
N GLU A 199 -40.21 -7.14 5.62
CA GLU A 199 -40.67 -7.43 4.25
C GLU A 199 -42.06 -8.07 4.24
N ASN A 200 -42.29 -9.04 5.12
CA ASN A 200 -43.59 -9.67 5.29
C ASN A 200 -44.66 -8.65 5.71
N GLN A 201 -44.37 -7.79 6.70
CA GLN A 201 -45.29 -6.72 7.12
C GLN A 201 -45.58 -5.73 5.99
N ARG A 202 -44.59 -5.37 5.17
CA ARG A 202 -44.79 -4.50 4.01
C ARG A 202 -45.66 -5.15 2.94
N ALA A 203 -45.43 -6.43 2.66
CA ALA A 203 -46.25 -7.19 1.70
C ALA A 203 -47.70 -7.30 2.18
N LEU A 204 -47.92 -7.60 3.46
CA LEU A 204 -49.23 -7.61 4.10
C LEU A 204 -49.93 -6.24 4.03
N ALA A 205 -49.22 -5.16 4.34
CA ALA A 205 -49.76 -3.81 4.25
C ALA A 205 -50.09 -3.38 2.81
N ALA A 206 -49.33 -3.86 1.82
CA ALA A 206 -49.62 -3.61 0.40
C ALA A 206 -50.89 -4.33 -0.07
N ILE A 207 -51.16 -5.53 0.43
CA ILE A 207 -52.38 -6.29 0.15
C ILE A 207 -53.60 -5.66 0.87
N SER A 208 -53.42 -5.18 2.10
CA SER A 208 -54.50 -4.56 2.88
C SER A 208 -54.73 -3.08 2.54
N ALA A 209 -53.87 -2.45 1.74
CA ALA A 209 -54.08 -1.11 1.25
C ALA A 209 -55.39 -1.12 0.43
N PRO A 210 -56.33 -0.19 0.67
CA PRO A 210 -57.55 -0.15 -0.10
C PRO A 210 -57.17 -0.03 -1.57
N ILE A 211 -57.57 -1.02 -2.38
CA ILE A 211 -57.54 -0.92 -3.83
C ILE A 211 -58.15 0.44 -4.16
N ASN A 212 -57.37 1.34 -4.74
CA ASN A 212 -57.88 2.65 -5.10
C ASN A 212 -58.80 2.46 -6.31
N VAL A 213 -60.06 2.06 -6.07
CA VAL A 213 -61.11 1.87 -7.10
C VAL A 213 -61.52 3.21 -7.74
N LYS A 214 -60.83 4.33 -7.46
CA LYS A 214 -61.15 5.66 -8.02
C LYS A 214 -60.92 5.81 -9.53
N SER A 215 -60.67 4.74 -10.28
CA SER A 215 -60.69 4.78 -11.75
C SER A 215 -61.52 3.69 -12.43
N MET A 216 -62.26 2.85 -11.71
CA MET A 216 -63.32 2.06 -12.35
C MET A 216 -64.59 2.89 -12.30
N ASP A 217 -64.89 3.51 -13.44
CA ASP A 217 -66.14 4.23 -13.65
C ASP A 217 -67.30 3.31 -13.23
N ARG A 218 -68.27 3.84 -12.49
CA ARG A 218 -69.40 3.05 -11.98
C ARG A 218 -70.17 2.39 -13.13
N ALA A 219 -70.08 2.96 -14.34
CA ALA A 219 -70.60 2.41 -15.58
C ALA A 219 -69.89 1.11 -16.06
N GLU A 220 -68.59 0.93 -15.81
CA GLU A 220 -67.88 -0.30 -16.18
C GLU A 220 -68.15 -1.46 -15.22
N LEU A 221 -68.31 -1.17 -13.93
CA LEU A 221 -68.70 -2.17 -12.93
C LEU A 221 -70.10 -2.76 -13.21
N PHE A 222 -71.03 -1.95 -13.72
CA PHE A 222 -72.35 -2.44 -14.13
C PHE A 222 -72.32 -3.20 -15.46
N ARG A 223 -71.45 -2.85 -16.42
CA ARG A 223 -71.27 -3.64 -17.64
C ARG A 223 -70.76 -5.04 -17.38
N MET A 224 -69.76 -5.19 -16.50
CA MET A 224 -69.25 -6.53 -16.15
C MET A 224 -70.29 -7.39 -15.44
N LEU A 225 -71.21 -6.78 -14.68
CA LEU A 225 -72.29 -7.51 -13.99
C LEU A 225 -73.43 -7.91 -14.92
N ASP A 226 -73.68 -7.15 -16.00
CA ASP A 226 -74.67 -7.50 -17.03
C ASP A 226 -74.12 -8.54 -18.03
N GLU A 227 -72.81 -8.56 -18.32
CA GLU A 227 -72.20 -9.59 -19.20
C GLU A 227 -72.21 -11.00 -18.58
N ASP A 228 -72.19 -11.13 -17.26
CA ASP A 228 -72.30 -12.41 -16.56
C ASP A 228 -73.77 -12.89 -16.42
N ALA A 229 -74.76 -12.05 -16.73
CA ALA A 229 -76.19 -12.41 -16.63
C ALA A 229 -76.72 -13.16 -17.88
N ASP A 230 -75.94 -13.21 -18.97
CA ASP A 230 -76.30 -13.85 -20.24
C ASP A 230 -75.73 -15.28 -20.40
N PHE A 231 -75.10 -15.85 -19.37
CA PHE A 231 -74.73 -17.28 -19.34
C PHE A 231 -75.73 -18.10 -18.52
N ASN A 232 -76.90 -18.36 -19.11
CA ASN A 232 -77.77 -19.47 -18.73
C ASN A 232 -78.37 -20.13 -19.97
#